data_AF-Q1JZP4-F1
#
_entry.id   AF-Q1JZP4-F1
#
_cell.length_a   1.000
_cell.length_b   1.000
_cell.length_c   1.000
_cell.angle_alpha   90.00
_cell.angle_beta   90.00
_cell.angle_gamma   90.00
#
_symmetry.space_group_name_H-M   'P 1'
#
loop_
_entity.id
_entity.type
_entity.pdbx_description
1 polymer ?
#
loop_
_entity_poly.entity_id
_entity_poly.type
_entity_poly.pdbx_seq_one_letter_code
_entity_poly.pdbx_strand_id
1 'polypeptide(L)'
;MSESVLSLHLEESLQRSIEQYQMILDLMKQITRAISSSEADLRDEVLKLGTLQQQARDHDAKLLNALRQAGHVAAGHPLFKQRLDLIGEVLTLNHLLLPKINGMMALISHELTGLKKGRSVLGGYKQTTHNQGRIVRSTV
;
A
#
# COMPACT_ATOMS: atom_id res chain seq x y z
N MET A 1 12.95 41.48 0.76
CA MET A 1 12.04 40.43 0.26
C MET A 1 10.80 40.51 1.12
N SER A 2 9.67 40.93 0.56
CA SER A 2 8.43 41.08 1.33
C SER A 2 7.90 39.70 1.69
N GLU A 3 7.78 39.40 2.98
CA GLU A 3 7.11 38.18 3.45
C GLU A 3 5.70 38.16 2.86
N SER A 4 5.38 37.08 2.15
CA SER A 4 4.06 36.84 1.58
C SER A 4 3.11 36.50 2.72
N VAL A 5 2.49 37.51 3.32
CA VAL A 5 1.60 37.34 4.47
C VAL A 5 0.35 36.58 4.02
N LEU A 6 0.18 35.36 4.51
CA LEU A 6 -1.04 34.59 4.33
C LEU A 6 -2.05 34.97 5.42
N SER A 7 -3.33 34.64 5.21
CA SER A 7 -4.28 34.74 6.30
C SER A 7 -3.95 33.70 7.37
N LEU A 8 -4.11 34.05 8.65
CA LEU A 8 -3.90 33.13 9.78
C LEU A 8 -4.61 31.78 9.56
N HIS A 9 -5.85 31.83 9.07
CA HIS A 9 -6.63 30.63 8.79
C HIS A 9 -6.01 29.72 7.70
N LEU A 10 -5.39 30.32 6.68
CA LEU A 10 -4.72 29.56 5.62
C LEU A 10 -3.40 28.97 6.12
N GLU A 11 -2.65 29.70 6.94
CA GLU A 11 -1.43 29.17 7.57
C GLU A 11 -1.74 27.98 8.49
N GLU A 12 -2.76 28.09 9.34
CA GLU A 12 -3.22 26.98 10.18
C GLU A 12 -3.65 25.76 9.37
N SER A 13 -4.36 25.99 8.25
CA SER A 13 -4.80 24.91 7.36
C SER A 13 -3.61 24.26 6.64
N LEU A 14 -2.61 25.04 6.23
CA LEU A 14 -1.37 24.51 5.65
C LEU A 14 -0.59 23.69 6.67
N GLN A 15 -0.45 24.18 7.90
CA GLN A 15 0.26 23.49 8.98
C GLN A 15 -0.38 22.14 9.30
N ARG A 16 -1.72 22.10 9.42
CA ARG A 16 -2.46 20.85 9.60
C ARG A 16 -2.27 19.87 8.43
N SER A 17 -2.21 20.38 7.19
CA SER A 17 -1.97 19.53 6.03
C SER A 17 -0.55 18.94 6.05
N ILE A 18 0.46 19.74 6.43
CA ILE A 18 1.85 19.28 6.64
C ILE A 18 1.90 18.15 7.67
N GLU A 19 1.27 18.34 8.82
CA GLU A 19 1.22 17.33 9.89
C GLU A 19 0.58 16.02 9.41
N GLN A 20 -0.52 16.10 8.65
CA GLN A 20 -1.17 14.93 8.06
C GLN A 20 -0.25 14.19 7.09
N TYR A 21 0.42 14.90 6.17
CA TYR A 21 1.33 14.26 5.22
C TYR A 21 2.57 13.68 5.90
N GLN A 22 3.06 14.30 6.97
CA GLN A 22 4.13 13.75 7.81
C GLN A 22 3.70 12.44 8.47
N MET A 23 2.51 12.39 9.08
CA MET A 23 1.97 11.15 9.68
C MET A 23 1.79 10.03 8.65
N ILE A 24 1.30 10.36 7.45
CA ILE A 24 1.17 9.41 6.34
C ILE A 24 2.56 8.87 5.96
N LEU A 25 3.53 9.76 5.75
CA LEU A 25 4.88 9.38 5.35
C LEU A 25 5.56 8.49 6.38
N ASP A 26 5.45 8.81 7.67
CA ASP A 26 6.04 8.03 8.74
C ASP A 26 5.43 6.63 8.84
N LEU A 27 4.10 6.53 8.70
CA LEU A 27 3.41 5.24 8.69
C LEU A 27 3.79 4.40 7.45
N MET A 28 3.91 5.02 6.28
CA MET A 28 4.37 4.34 5.08
C MET A 28 5.82 3.84 5.22
N LYS A 29 6.71 4.62 5.86
CA LYS A 29 8.08 4.19 6.18
C LYS A 29 8.08 2.98 7.12
N GLN A 30 7.19 2.95 8.12
CA GLN A 30 7.01 1.81 9.03
C GLN A 30 6.54 0.56 8.27
N ILE A 31 5.49 0.68 7.45
CA ILE A 31 4.98 -0.40 6.60
C ILE A 31 6.08 -0.94 5.68
N THR A 32 6.88 -0.05 5.07
CA THR A 32 7.99 -0.45 4.19
C THR A 32 9.04 -1.30 4.90
N ARG A 33 9.39 -0.92 6.14
CA ARG A 33 10.36 -1.66 6.96
C ARG A 33 9.81 -3.02 7.35
N ALA A 34 8.56 -3.07 7.80
CA ALA A 34 7.90 -4.29 8.24
C ALA A 34 7.68 -5.30 7.10
N ILE A 35 7.33 -4.82 5.90
CA ILE A 35 7.31 -5.65 4.69
C ILE A 35 8.69 -6.27 4.42
N SER A 36 9.75 -5.48 4.61
CA SER A 36 11.12 -5.92 4.32
C SER A 36 11.66 -6.91 5.36
N SER A 37 11.08 -6.96 6.57
CA SER A 37 11.48 -7.89 7.63
C SER A 37 10.64 -9.18 7.66
N SER A 38 9.62 -9.34 6.82
CA SER A 38 8.76 -10.54 6.72
C SER A 38 8.09 -10.99 8.03
N GLU A 39 7.93 -10.10 9.03
CA GLU A 39 7.58 -10.49 10.40
C GLU A 39 6.27 -9.89 10.95
N ALA A 40 5.59 -8.99 10.25
CA ALA A 40 4.44 -8.27 10.82
C ALA A 40 3.11 -8.55 10.10
N ASP A 41 2.06 -8.83 10.88
CA ASP A 41 0.69 -8.53 10.47
C ASP A 41 0.55 -7.01 10.38
N LEU A 42 0.24 -6.51 9.18
CA LEU A 42 0.18 -5.08 8.86
C LEU A 42 -1.25 -4.56 8.71
N ARG A 43 -2.24 -5.37 9.11
CA ARG A 43 -3.65 -5.03 8.89
C ARG A 43 -4.03 -3.70 9.53
N ASP A 44 -3.59 -3.47 10.76
CA ASP A 44 -3.93 -2.27 11.53
C ASP A 44 -3.24 -1.03 10.96
N GLU A 45 -1.96 -1.15 10.57
CA GLU A 45 -1.21 -0.08 9.92
C GLU A 45 -1.81 0.31 8.57
N VAL A 46 -2.27 -0.66 7.78
CA VAL A 46 -2.92 -0.41 6.49
C VAL A 46 -4.28 0.28 6.69
N LEU A 47 -5.08 -0.16 7.66
CA LEU A 47 -6.35 0.50 7.99
C LEU A 47 -6.14 1.93 8.48
N LYS A 48 -5.14 2.14 9.35
CA LYS A 48 -4.75 3.47 9.84
C LYS A 48 -4.27 4.37 8.70
N LEU A 49 -3.47 3.83 7.77
CA LEU A 49 -3.02 4.56 6.58
C LEU A 49 -4.20 5.00 5.71
N GLY A 50 -5.16 4.10 5.47
CA GLY A 50 -6.38 4.45 4.71
C GLY A 50 -7.18 5.57 5.37
N THR A 51 -7.29 5.53 6.71
CA THR A 51 -7.97 6.58 7.49
C THR A 51 -7.26 7.92 7.36
N LEU A 52 -5.94 7.95 7.55
CA LEU A 52 -5.13 9.18 7.41
C LEU A 52 -5.20 9.75 5.99
N GLN A 53 -5.15 8.91 4.97
CA GLN A 53 -5.28 9.33 3.57
C GLN A 53 -6.66 9.93 3.28
N GLN A 54 -7.73 9.35 3.83
CA GLN A 54 -9.06 9.91 3.67
C GLN A 54 -9.19 11.28 4.35
N GLN A 55 -8.69 11.41 5.58
CA GLN A 55 -8.66 12.68 6.30
C GLN A 55 -7.86 13.76 5.56
N ALA A 56 -6.72 13.39 4.97
CA ALA A 56 -5.91 14.30 4.16
C ALA A 56 -6.67 14.75 2.90
N ARG A 57 -7.38 13.85 2.21
CA ARG A 57 -8.21 14.21 1.03
C ARG A 57 -9.33 15.18 1.40
N ASP A 58 -10.04 14.91 2.49
CA ASP A 58 -11.15 15.75 2.94
C ASP A 58 -10.68 17.14 3.35
N HIS A 59 -9.49 17.21 3.96
CA HIS A 59 -8.88 18.48 4.33
C HIS A 59 -8.33 19.23 3.09
N ASP A 60 -7.65 18.53 2.20
CA ASP A 60 -7.12 19.10 0.96
C ASP A 60 -8.22 19.68 0.07
N ALA A 61 -9.37 19.03 0.00
CA ALA A 61 -10.54 19.55 -0.73
C ALA A 61 -10.98 20.93 -0.21
N LYS A 62 -10.90 21.15 1.11
CA LYS A 62 -11.22 22.45 1.74
C LYS A 62 -10.10 23.47 1.52
N LEU A 63 -8.86 23.04 1.72
CA LEU A 63 -7.67 23.88 1.57
C LEU A 63 -7.51 24.39 0.13
N LEU A 64 -7.88 23.60 -0.88
CA LEU A 64 -7.76 23.95 -2.29
C LEU A 64 -8.50 25.25 -2.64
N ASN A 65 -9.65 25.48 -2.02
CA ASN A 65 -10.43 26.71 -2.24
C ASN A 65 -9.72 27.93 -1.66
N ALA A 66 -9.16 27.81 -0.46
CA ALA A 66 -8.40 28.89 0.18
C ALA A 66 -7.10 29.20 -0.58
N LEU A 67 -6.39 28.17 -1.07
CA LEU A 67 -5.19 28.33 -1.90
C LEU A 67 -5.48 29.03 -3.23
N ARG A 68 -6.59 28.70 -3.88
CA ARG A 68 -7.02 29.37 -5.12
C ARG A 68 -7.28 30.86 -4.90
N GLN A 69 -7.86 31.23 -3.77
CA GLN A 69 -8.11 32.64 -3.42
C GLN A 69 -6.81 33.40 -3.09
N ALA A 70 -5.85 32.74 -2.43
CA ALA A 70 -4.55 33.33 -2.11
C ALA A 70 -3.61 33.46 -3.33
N GLY A 71 -3.85 32.68 -4.39
CA GLY A 71 -3.14 32.80 -5.66
C GLY A 71 -1.61 32.66 -5.52
N HIS A 72 -0.87 33.57 -6.17
CA HIS A 72 0.60 33.53 -6.19
C HIS A 72 1.26 33.75 -4.82
N VAL A 73 0.55 34.36 -3.86
CA VAL A 73 1.07 34.59 -2.50
C VAL A 73 1.29 33.26 -1.79
N ALA A 74 0.38 32.29 -1.97
CA ALA A 74 0.52 30.95 -1.39
C ALA A 74 1.66 30.16 -2.03
N ALA A 75 1.86 30.29 -3.34
CA ALA A 75 2.90 29.54 -4.06
C ALA A 75 4.33 29.88 -3.61
N GLY A 76 4.56 31.14 -3.19
CA GLY A 76 5.85 31.59 -2.67
C GLY A 76 6.08 31.28 -1.18
N HIS A 77 5.05 30.79 -0.48
CA HIS A 77 5.11 30.64 0.98
C HIS A 77 5.86 29.36 1.40
N PRO A 78 6.74 29.43 2.43
CA PRO A 78 7.51 28.26 2.90
C PRO A 78 6.67 27.04 3.27
N LEU A 79 5.53 27.24 3.96
CA LEU A 79 4.63 26.14 4.34
C LEU A 79 4.04 25.43 3.12
N PHE A 80 3.71 26.19 2.07
CA PHE A 80 3.18 25.58 0.85
C PHE A 80 4.25 24.72 0.17
N LYS A 81 5.49 25.21 0.11
CA LYS A 81 6.62 24.43 -0.42
C LYS A 81 6.88 23.17 0.40
N GLN A 82 6.96 23.28 1.72
CA GLN A 82 7.14 22.13 2.62
C GLN A 82 6.04 21.07 2.42
N ARG A 83 4.78 21.50 2.27
CA ARG A 83 3.67 20.61 1.96
C ARG A 83 3.89 19.87 0.63
N LEU A 84 4.31 20.57 -0.42
CA LEU A 84 4.58 19.96 -1.73
C LEU A 84 5.74 18.95 -1.65
N ASP A 85 6.79 19.26 -0.89
CA ASP A 85 7.92 18.36 -0.69
C ASP A 85 7.46 17.05 -0.02
N LEU A 86 6.65 17.14 1.05
CA LEU A 86 6.08 15.96 1.71
C LEU A 86 5.17 15.13 0.80
N ILE A 87 4.33 15.78 0.00
CA ILE A 87 3.50 15.08 -1.00
C ILE A 87 4.39 14.34 -2.00
N GLY A 88 5.46 14.98 -2.47
CA GLY A 88 6.45 14.37 -3.35
C GLY A 88 7.10 13.13 -2.75
N GLU A 89 7.47 13.18 -1.46
CA GLU A 89 8.00 12.03 -0.73
C GLU A 89 6.98 10.89 -0.61
N VAL A 90 5.73 11.19 -0.28
CA VAL A 90 4.64 10.19 -0.21
C VAL A 90 4.41 9.53 -1.57
N LEU A 91 4.39 10.30 -2.65
CA LEU A 91 4.24 9.77 -4.02
C LEU A 91 5.41 8.88 -4.43
N THR A 92 6.64 9.28 -4.08
CA THR A 92 7.85 8.52 -4.33
C THR A 92 7.81 7.18 -3.59
N LEU A 93 7.44 7.20 -2.32
CA LEU A 93 7.38 5.99 -1.51
C LEU A 93 6.26 5.05 -1.98
N ASN A 94 5.12 5.58 -2.45
CA ASN A 94 4.07 4.77 -3.09
C ASN A 94 4.58 4.06 -4.35
N HIS A 95 5.35 4.75 -5.21
CA HIS A 95 5.93 4.16 -6.41
C HIS A 95 6.91 3.01 -6.08
N LEU A 96 7.57 3.06 -4.93
CA LEU A 96 8.48 2.01 -4.47
C LEU A 96 7.75 0.84 -3.79
N LEU A 97 6.68 1.13 -3.04
CA LEU A 97 5.90 0.12 -2.30
C LEU A 97 5.04 -0.76 -3.21
N LEU A 98 4.36 -0.17 -4.20
CA LEU A 98 3.42 -0.91 -5.05
C LEU A 98 4.06 -2.09 -5.81
N PRO A 99 5.25 -1.96 -6.44
CA PRO A 99 5.92 -3.09 -7.08
C PRO A 99 6.25 -4.22 -6.10
N LYS A 100 6.68 -3.90 -4.88
CA LYS A 100 6.98 -4.90 -3.84
C LYS A 100 5.73 -5.68 -3.44
N ILE A 101 4.62 -4.98 -3.22
CA ILE A 101 3.32 -5.59 -2.88
C ILE A 101 2.85 -6.51 -4.01
N ASN A 102 2.90 -6.04 -5.26
CA ASN A 102 2.49 -6.83 -6.42
C ASN A 102 3.37 -8.08 -6.61
N GLY A 103 4.68 -7.96 -6.37
CA GLY A 103 5.62 -9.09 -6.41
C GLY A 103 5.28 -10.15 -5.35
N MET A 104 5.02 -9.75 -4.11
CA MET A 104 4.59 -10.67 -3.05
C MET A 104 3.26 -11.35 -3.37
N MET A 105 2.29 -10.61 -3.90
CA MET A 105 0.99 -11.17 -4.33
C MET A 105 1.14 -12.19 -5.45
N ALA A 106 2.02 -11.95 -6.42
CA ALA A 106 2.31 -12.89 -7.49
C ALA A 106 2.95 -14.18 -6.96
N LEU A 107 3.90 -14.07 -6.03
CA LEU A 107 4.54 -15.20 -5.37
C LEU A 107 3.53 -16.04 -4.57
N ILE A 108 2.71 -15.40 -3.72
CA ILE A 108 1.64 -16.08 -2.96
C ILE A 108 0.65 -16.77 -3.91
N SER A 109 0.25 -16.12 -5.01
CA SER A 109 -0.66 -16.72 -5.99
C SER A 109 -0.05 -17.95 -6.67
N HIS A 110 1.25 -17.90 -6.96
CA HIS A 110 1.99 -19.04 -7.51
C HIS A 110 2.06 -20.21 -6.50
N GLU A 111 2.41 -19.93 -5.24
CA GLU A 111 2.46 -20.93 -4.18
C GLU A 111 1.09 -21.57 -3.91
N LEU A 112 0.03 -20.77 -3.84
CA LEU A 112 -1.35 -21.27 -3.70
C LEU A 112 -1.74 -22.19 -4.86
N THR A 113 -1.33 -21.85 -6.08
CA THR A 113 -1.58 -22.68 -7.27
C THR A 113 -0.76 -23.98 -7.22
N GLY A 114 0.49 -23.92 -6.80
CA GLY A 114 1.37 -25.07 -6.59
C GLY A 114 0.81 -26.02 -5.53
N LEU A 115 0.34 -25.51 -4.39
CA LEU A 115 -0.30 -26.30 -3.33
C LEU A 115 -1.58 -26.99 -3.81
N LYS A 116 -2.42 -26.30 -4.60
CA LYS A 116 -3.63 -26.90 -5.20
C LYS A 116 -3.27 -28.04 -6.16
N LYS A 117 -2.25 -27.86 -7.02
CA LYS A 117 -1.75 -28.90 -7.92
C LYS A 117 -1.14 -30.08 -7.15
N GLY A 118 -0.33 -29.82 -6.13
CA GLY A 118 0.24 -30.85 -5.26
C GLY A 118 -0.81 -31.71 -4.56
N ARG A 119 -1.87 -31.08 -4.02
CA ARG A 119 -3.03 -31.81 -3.48
C ARG A 119 -3.76 -32.65 -4.53
N SER A 120 -3.91 -32.14 -5.75
CA SER A 120 -4.53 -32.89 -6.86
C SER A 120 -3.69 -34.11 -7.28
N VAL A 121 -2.36 -34.00 -7.27
CA VAL A 121 -1.44 -35.11 -7.60
C VAL A 121 -1.44 -36.17 -6.50
N LEU A 122 -1.47 -35.77 -5.22
CA LEU A 122 -1.60 -36.69 -4.08
C LEU A 122 -2.98 -37.37 -4.03
N GLY A 123 -4.04 -36.68 -4.46
CA GLY A 123 -5.39 -37.26 -4.61
C GLY A 123 -5.50 -38.26 -5.76
N GLY A 124 -4.74 -38.08 -6.84
CA GLY A 124 -4.70 -38.99 -8.00
C GLY A 124 -3.96 -40.30 -7.76
N TYR A 125 -3.12 -40.39 -6.73
CA TYR A 125 -2.36 -41.61 -6.42
C TYR A 125 -3.19 -42.70 -5.72
N LYS A 126 -4.48 -42.44 -5.40
CA LYS A 126 -5.32 -43.36 -4.63
C LYS A 126 -6.25 -44.29 -5.44
N GLN A 127 -6.20 -44.28 -6.77
CA GLN A 127 -6.96 -45.25 -7.56
C GLN A 127 -6.16 -45.72 -8.77
N THR A 128 -5.52 -46.90 -8.64
CA THR A 128 -5.52 -47.98 -9.64
C THR A 128 -4.74 -49.20 -9.12
N THR A 129 -5.06 -49.68 -7.91
CA THR A 129 -4.91 -51.14 -7.64
C THR A 129 -6.16 -51.82 -8.16
N HIS A 130 -6.29 -51.89 -9.49
CA HIS A 130 -7.25 -52.81 -10.10
C HIS A 130 -6.62 -54.20 -10.00
N ASN A 131 -6.87 -54.88 -8.88
CA ASN A 131 -6.65 -56.31 -8.72
C ASN A 131 -7.53 -57.05 -9.74
N GLN A 132 -7.10 -57.13 -11.01
CA GLN A 132 -7.55 -58.19 -11.90
C GLN A 132 -6.66 -59.40 -11.64
N GLY A 133 -6.99 -60.13 -10.57
CA GLY A 133 -6.58 -61.52 -10.43
C GLY A 133 -7.24 -62.33 -11.53
N ARG A 134 -6.65 -62.33 -12.73
CA ARG A 134 -6.99 -63.28 -13.78
C ARG A 134 -6.09 -64.50 -13.59
N ILE A 135 -6.64 -65.53 -12.96
CA ILE A 135 -6.03 -66.85 -12.88
C ILE A 135 -5.83 -67.33 -14.33
N VAL A 136 -4.58 -67.37 -14.78
CA VAL A 136 -4.20 -68.08 -16.00
C VAL A 136 -4.02 -69.53 -15.60
N ARG A 137 -5.04 -70.37 -15.85
CA ARG A 137 -4.84 -71.82 -15.87
C ARG A 137 -4.18 -72.17 -17.20
N SER A 138 -2.89 -72.47 -17.14
CA SER A 138 -2.14 -73.16 -18.17
C SER A 138 -2.52 -74.65 -18.18
N THR A 139 -2.73 -75.15 -19.40
CA THR A 139 -2.87 -76.52 -19.91
C THR A 139 -2.30 -77.68 -19.09
N VAL A 140 -3.02 -78.82 -19.04
CA VAL A 140 -2.78 -80.01 -19.90
C VAL A 140 -4.13 -80.63 -20.27
#